data_AF-A0A6C0CYK4-F1
#
_entry.id   AF-A0A6C0CYK4-F1
#
_cell.length_a   1.000
_cell.length_b   1.000
_cell.length_c   1.000
_cell.angle_alpha   90.00
_cell.angle_beta   90.00
_cell.angle_gamma   90.00
#
_symmetry.space_group_name_H-M   'P 1'
#
loop_
_entity.id
_entity.type
_entity.pdbx_description
1 polymer ?
#
loop_
_entity_poly.entity_id
_entity_poly.type
_entity_poly.pdbx_seq_one_letter_code
_entity_poly.pdbx_strand_id
1 'polypeptide(L)'
;MENTVEKADNIMNGVLLLILAISGNFIAETLGCKTQKLLTENMLAKHVVILFIIYVSLGFASESNPNPMILLRNSVSIWVLFLLFTKMSLKFNIFVFALVVLYHFINTYINYYSNKDKKKYKKEIDNYNKILNYLKYLIIGSLIVGFVLYFNKQRNDYSKNWSTFNFIFGVNKCKSLQ
;
A
#
# COMPACT_ATOMS: atom_id res chain seq x y z
N MET A 1 22.74 13.35 25.55
CA MET A 1 23.55 12.81 24.45
C MET A 1 22.92 11.56 23.83
N GLU A 2 22.30 10.67 24.62
CA GLU A 2 21.55 9.51 24.11
C GLU A 2 20.37 9.90 23.18
N ASN A 3 19.56 10.88 23.58
CA ASN A 3 18.42 11.37 22.77
C ASN A 3 18.81 12.08 21.44
N THR A 4 20.05 12.56 21.30
CA THR A 4 20.53 13.21 20.06
C THR A 4 21.06 12.20 19.05
N VAL A 5 21.62 11.09 19.53
CA VAL A 5 22.05 9.95 18.69
C VAL A 5 20.81 9.22 18.15
N GLU A 6 19.83 8.92 19.00
CA GLU A 6 18.58 8.25 18.58
C GLU A 6 17.77 9.07 17.55
N LYS A 7 17.76 10.41 17.67
CA LYS A 7 17.09 11.29 16.70
C LYS A 7 17.82 11.37 15.36
N ALA A 8 19.15 11.36 15.38
CA ALA A 8 19.96 11.32 14.15
C ALA A 8 19.81 9.99 13.41
N ASP A 9 19.76 8.87 14.16
CA ASP A 9 19.55 7.53 13.61
C ASP A 9 18.19 7.42 12.89
N ASN A 10 17.12 7.98 13.47
CA ASN A 10 15.80 7.95 12.84
C ASN A 10 15.72 8.76 11.53
N ILE A 11 16.41 9.90 11.44
CA ILE A 11 16.47 10.70 10.20
C ILE A 11 17.29 9.95 9.15
N MET A 12 18.44 9.39 9.52
CA MET A 12 19.30 8.64 8.62
C MET A 12 18.61 7.38 8.09
N ASN A 13 17.88 6.66 8.95
CA ASN A 13 17.05 5.52 8.55
C ASN A 13 15.98 5.93 7.54
N GLY A 14 15.34 7.09 7.74
CA GLY A 14 14.38 7.65 6.79
C GLY A 14 15.01 7.95 5.42
N VAL A 15 16.19 8.56 5.39
CA VAL A 15 16.94 8.85 4.15
C VAL A 15 17.36 7.55 3.46
N LEU A 16 17.84 6.57 4.21
CA LEU A 16 18.22 5.25 3.69
C LEU A 16 17.03 4.54 3.05
N LEU A 17 15.86 4.54 3.70
CA LEU A 17 14.62 3.96 3.17
C LEU A 17 14.21 4.64 1.85
N LEU A 18 14.35 5.97 1.74
CA LEU A 18 14.06 6.70 0.51
C LEU A 18 15.01 6.29 -0.63
N ILE A 19 16.32 6.19 -0.36
CA ILE A 19 17.31 5.76 -1.36
C ILE A 19 16.98 4.36 -1.85
N LEU A 20 16.73 3.41 -0.93
CA LEU A 20 16.39 2.03 -1.28
C LEU A 20 15.11 1.94 -2.13
N ALA A 21 14.09 2.74 -1.82
CA ALA A 21 12.85 2.77 -2.59
C ALA A 21 13.07 3.23 -4.04
N ILE A 22 13.90 4.24 -4.27
CA ILE A 22 14.22 4.75 -5.61
C ILE A 22 15.12 3.75 -6.37
N SER A 23 16.06 3.11 -5.68
CA SER A 23 16.98 2.12 -6.26
C SER A 23 16.26 0.84 -6.72
N GLY A 24 15.09 0.52 -6.16
CA GLY A 24 14.33 -0.69 -6.48
C GLY A 24 14.05 -0.90 -7.98
N ASN A 25 13.88 0.18 -8.75
CA ASN A 25 13.60 0.09 -10.18
C ASN A 25 14.80 -0.46 -11.00
N PHE A 26 16.03 -0.21 -10.55
CA PHE A 26 17.24 -0.66 -11.23
C PHE A 26 17.63 -2.09 -10.84
N ILE A 27 17.24 -2.54 -9.65
CA ILE A 27 17.56 -3.89 -9.14
C ILE A 27 16.92 -4.98 -10.02
N ALA A 28 15.80 -4.71 -10.69
CA ALA A 28 15.14 -5.67 -11.58
C ALA A 28 16.09 -6.25 -12.65
N GLU A 29 17.07 -5.48 -13.11
CA GLU A 29 18.05 -5.88 -14.13
C GLU A 29 19.16 -6.80 -13.59
N THR A 30 19.29 -6.94 -12.27
CA THR A 30 20.29 -7.84 -11.64
C THR A 30 19.86 -9.31 -11.63
N LEU A 31 18.57 -9.58 -11.89
CA LEU A 31 18.03 -10.94 -11.95
C LEU A 31 18.51 -11.67 -13.22
N GLY A 32 18.65 -12.99 -13.16
CA GLY A 32 19.02 -13.79 -14.34
C GLY A 32 17.98 -13.68 -15.47
N CYS A 33 18.43 -13.79 -16.73
CA CYS A 33 17.58 -13.52 -17.92
C CYS A 33 16.27 -14.33 -17.96
N LYS A 34 16.27 -15.58 -17.49
CA LYS A 34 15.04 -16.40 -17.40
C LYS A 34 14.05 -15.85 -16.37
N THR A 35 14.54 -15.39 -15.22
CA THR A 35 13.72 -14.78 -14.17
C THR A 35 13.20 -13.42 -14.61
N GLN A 36 14.03 -12.60 -15.26
CA GLN A 36 13.60 -11.34 -15.86
C GLN A 36 12.49 -11.56 -16.89
N LYS A 37 12.64 -12.55 -17.78
CA LYS A 37 11.62 -12.90 -18.77
C LYS A 37 10.31 -13.30 -18.09
N LEU A 38 10.36 -14.19 -17.09
CA LEU A 38 9.19 -14.61 -16.32
C LEU A 38 8.49 -13.41 -15.67
N LEU A 39 9.23 -12.56 -14.97
CA LEU A 39 8.67 -11.40 -14.30
C LEU A 39 8.22 -10.31 -15.26
N THR A 40 8.72 -10.26 -16.49
CA THR A 40 8.29 -9.27 -17.50
C THR A 40 7.02 -9.72 -18.22
N GLU A 41 6.95 -11.00 -18.58
CA GLU A 41 5.88 -11.56 -19.41
C GLU A 41 4.70 -12.13 -18.61
N ASN A 42 4.90 -12.53 -17.35
CA ASN A 42 3.86 -13.15 -16.54
C ASN A 42 3.35 -12.21 -15.45
N MET A 43 2.17 -11.63 -15.66
CA MET A 43 1.51 -10.76 -14.68
C MET A 43 1.15 -11.49 -13.38
N LEU A 44 0.79 -12.77 -13.42
CA LEU A 44 0.52 -13.53 -12.20
C LEU A 44 1.78 -13.67 -11.34
N ALA A 45 2.93 -13.91 -11.98
CA ALA A 45 4.20 -13.98 -11.26
C ALA A 45 4.52 -12.67 -10.53
N LYS A 46 4.24 -11.50 -11.14
CA LYS A 46 4.37 -10.20 -10.46
C LYS A 46 3.48 -10.10 -9.23
N HIS A 47 2.21 -10.50 -9.32
CA HIS A 47 1.28 -10.45 -8.18
C HIS A 47 1.69 -11.39 -7.05
N VAL A 48 2.20 -12.57 -7.38
CA VAL A 48 2.76 -13.51 -6.38
C VAL A 48 3.93 -12.87 -5.65
N VAL A 49 4.87 -12.24 -6.37
CA VAL A 49 6.00 -11.54 -5.75
C VAL A 49 5.53 -10.38 -4.86
N ILE A 50 4.56 -9.57 -5.30
CA ILE A 50 3.99 -8.48 -4.49
C ILE A 50 3.37 -9.03 -3.20
N LEU A 51 2.61 -10.13 -3.28
CA LEU A 51 2.02 -10.76 -2.10
C LEU A 51 3.10 -11.26 -1.12
N PHE A 52 4.18 -11.86 -1.62
CA PHE A 52 5.31 -12.28 -0.80
C PHE A 52 6.01 -11.09 -0.12
N ILE A 53 6.24 -10.00 -0.86
CA ILE A 53 6.82 -8.77 -0.30
C ILE A 53 5.93 -8.27 0.85
N ILE A 54 4.61 -8.15 0.64
CA ILE A 54 3.67 -7.71 1.68
C ILE A 54 3.71 -8.64 2.90
N TYR A 55 3.71 -9.96 2.71
CA TYR A 55 3.77 -10.93 3.80
C TYR A 55 5.04 -10.80 4.64
N VAL A 56 6.19 -10.75 3.98
CA VAL A 56 7.49 -10.62 4.63
C VAL A 56 7.62 -9.26 5.32
N SER A 57 7.24 -8.17 4.65
CA SER A 57 7.27 -6.83 5.25
C SER A 57 6.38 -6.70 6.48
N LEU A 58 5.19 -7.28 6.48
CA LEU A 58 4.33 -7.29 7.66
C LEU A 58 4.96 -8.08 8.82
N GLY A 59 5.61 -9.20 8.54
CA GLY A 59 6.31 -10.00 9.55
C GLY A 59 7.50 -9.25 10.16
N PHE A 60 8.24 -8.49 9.36
CA PHE A 60 9.32 -7.63 9.86
C PHE A 60 8.82 -6.40 10.64
N ALA A 61 7.67 -5.85 10.26
CA ALA A 61 7.10 -4.67 10.91
C ALA A 61 6.37 -5.01 12.23
N SER A 62 6.04 -6.27 12.48
CA SER A 62 5.35 -6.67 13.71
C SER A 62 6.33 -6.82 14.87
N GLU A 63 6.16 -6.01 15.92
CA GLU A 63 6.94 -6.08 17.18
C GLU A 63 6.66 -7.34 18.01
N SER A 64 5.55 -8.02 17.73
CA SER A 64 5.18 -9.29 18.38
C SER A 64 5.08 -10.37 17.32
N ASN A 65 5.54 -11.59 17.61
CA ASN A 65 5.42 -12.76 16.73
C ASN A 65 3.92 -13.06 16.49
N PRO A 66 3.31 -12.54 15.41
CA PRO A 66 1.88 -12.69 15.23
C PRO A 66 1.60 -14.12 14.76
N ASN A 67 0.41 -14.63 15.05
CA ASN A 67 0.00 -15.92 14.52
C ASN A 67 0.14 -15.91 12.97
N PRO A 68 0.86 -16.87 12.36
CA PRO A 68 1.12 -16.88 10.92
C PRO A 68 -0.16 -16.82 10.06
N MET A 69 -1.26 -17.38 10.56
CA MET A 69 -2.55 -17.35 9.86
C MET A 69 -3.18 -15.93 9.85
N ILE A 70 -3.00 -15.17 10.93
CA ILE A 70 -3.43 -13.77 11.00
C ILE A 70 -2.57 -12.91 10.08
N LEU A 71 -1.26 -13.15 10.07
CA LEU A 71 -0.32 -12.48 9.19
C LEU A 71 -0.74 -12.68 7.72
N LEU A 72 -0.93 -13.93 7.30
CA LEU A 72 -1.37 -14.27 5.94
C LEU A 72 -2.69 -13.60 5.55
N ARG A 73 -3.69 -13.63 6.44
CA ARG A 73 -4.99 -12.95 6.21
C ARG A 73 -4.82 -11.45 6.00
N ASN A 74 -3.97 -10.81 6.80
CA ASN A 74 -3.68 -9.38 6.67
C ASN A 74 -2.95 -9.09 5.37
N SER A 75 -1.97 -9.90 4.98
CA SER A 75 -1.22 -9.75 3.72
C SER A 75 -2.13 -9.85 2.50
N VAL A 76 -3.02 -10.85 2.47
CA VAL A 76 -4.02 -11.00 1.39
C VAL A 76 -4.98 -9.80 1.36
N SER A 77 -5.39 -9.31 2.53
CA SER A 77 -6.27 -8.13 2.62
C SER A 77 -5.59 -6.88 2.04
N ILE A 78 -4.32 -6.63 2.38
CA ILE A 78 -3.53 -5.50 1.82
C ILE A 78 -3.33 -5.68 0.31
N TRP A 79 -3.02 -6.90 -0.14
CA TRP A 79 -2.87 -7.19 -1.56
C TRP A 79 -4.15 -6.91 -2.36
N VAL A 80 -5.32 -7.28 -1.84
CA VAL A 80 -6.62 -6.94 -2.47
C VAL A 80 -6.83 -5.42 -2.53
N LEU A 81 -6.54 -4.69 -1.44
CA LEU A 81 -6.65 -3.22 -1.45
C LEU A 81 -5.69 -2.58 -2.46
N PHE A 82 -4.47 -3.12 -2.59
CA PHE A 82 -3.51 -2.71 -3.60
C PHE A 82 -4.03 -2.94 -5.03
N LEU A 83 -4.65 -4.10 -5.30
CA LEU A 83 -5.29 -4.36 -6.60
C LEU A 83 -6.37 -3.32 -6.92
N LEU A 84 -7.24 -3.00 -5.95
CA LEU A 84 -8.27 -1.96 -6.14
C LEU A 84 -7.62 -0.60 -6.42
N PHE A 85 -6.59 -0.24 -5.66
CA PHE A 85 -5.83 1.00 -5.83
C PHE A 85 -5.22 1.14 -7.22
N THR A 86 -4.58 0.10 -7.74
CA THR A 86 -3.96 0.15 -9.07
C THR A 86 -4.97 0.20 -10.22
N LYS A 87 -6.25 -0.10 -9.96
CA LYS A 87 -7.33 -0.20 -10.96
C LYS A 87 -8.42 0.85 -10.77
N MET A 88 -8.01 2.09 -10.50
CA MET A 88 -8.89 3.25 -10.52
C MET A 88 -8.31 4.38 -11.36
N SER A 89 -9.13 5.39 -11.64
CA SER A 89 -8.66 6.58 -12.35
C SER A 89 -7.66 7.40 -11.53
N LEU A 90 -6.76 8.12 -12.20
CA LEU A 90 -5.73 8.95 -11.57
C LEU A 90 -6.31 9.95 -10.54
N LYS A 91 -7.47 10.55 -10.85
CA LYS A 91 -8.13 11.50 -9.95
C LYS A 91 -8.51 10.86 -8.61
N PHE A 92 -9.04 9.64 -8.64
CA PHE A 92 -9.35 8.88 -7.43
C PHE A 92 -8.09 8.42 -6.68
N ASN A 93 -7.03 8.03 -7.41
CA ASN A 93 -5.75 7.68 -6.79
C ASN A 93 -5.17 8.84 -5.96
N ILE A 94 -5.14 10.05 -6.53
CA ILE A 94 -4.66 11.24 -5.82
C ILE A 94 -5.51 11.51 -4.57
N PHE A 95 -6.83 11.41 -4.69
CA PHE A 95 -7.74 11.60 -3.57
C PHE A 95 -7.51 10.58 -2.44
N VAL A 96 -7.45 9.28 -2.76
CA VAL A 96 -7.20 8.23 -1.78
C VAL A 96 -5.82 8.39 -1.13
N PHE A 97 -4.80 8.75 -1.92
CA PHE A 97 -3.45 8.99 -1.40
C PHE A 97 -3.44 10.11 -0.37
N ALA A 98 -4.12 11.24 -0.63
CA ALA A 98 -4.26 12.32 0.34
C ALA A 98 -4.95 11.87 1.64
N LEU A 99 -5.99 11.06 1.55
CA LEU A 99 -6.66 10.49 2.72
C LEU A 99 -5.75 9.58 3.56
N VAL A 100 -4.93 8.75 2.91
CA VAL A 100 -3.97 7.86 3.59
C VAL A 100 -2.88 8.67 4.30
N VAL A 101 -2.37 9.74 3.68
CA VAL A 101 -1.40 10.65 4.31
C VAL A 101 -2.01 11.32 5.55
N LEU A 102 -3.25 11.81 5.44
CA LEU A 102 -3.98 12.39 6.57
C LEU A 102 -4.22 11.38 7.70
N TYR A 103 -4.61 10.15 7.35
CA TYR A 103 -4.77 9.05 8.31
C TYR A 103 -3.46 8.80 9.07
N HIS A 104 -2.33 8.72 8.36
CA HIS A 104 -1.03 8.49 8.98
C HIS A 104 -0.62 9.65 9.89
N PHE A 105 -0.84 10.90 9.45
CA PHE A 105 -0.54 12.09 10.25
C PHE A 105 -1.30 12.09 11.58
N ILE A 106 -2.61 11.83 11.57
CA ILE A 106 -3.43 11.76 12.80
C ILE A 106 -2.98 10.59 13.68
N ASN A 107 -2.68 9.42 13.10
CA ASN A 107 -2.19 8.26 13.85
C ASN A 107 -0.87 8.57 14.59
N THR A 108 0.02 9.34 13.97
CA THR A 108 1.26 9.81 14.61
C THR A 108 0.98 10.71 15.82
N TYR A 109 -0.02 11.60 15.77
CA TYR A 109 -0.44 12.38 16.94
C TYR A 109 -1.00 11.51 18.06
N ILE A 110 -1.79 10.48 17.73
CA ILE A 110 -2.31 9.54 18.73
C ILE A 110 -1.15 8.84 19.45
N ASN A 111 -0.16 8.34 18.69
CA ASN A 111 1.02 7.70 19.25
C ASN A 111 1.81 8.67 20.14
N TYR A 112 2.00 9.91 19.69
CA TYR A 112 2.67 10.96 20.48
C TYR A 112 1.97 11.21 21.84
N TYR A 113 0.65 11.42 21.84
CA TYR A 113 -0.10 11.67 23.08
C TYR A 113 -0.18 10.43 23.97
N SER A 114 -0.30 9.24 23.38
CA SER A 114 -0.32 7.96 24.11
C SER A 114 1.00 7.71 24.84
N ASN A 115 2.14 8.04 24.22
CA ASN A 115 3.47 7.86 24.82
C ASN A 115 3.80 8.93 25.85
N LYS A 116 3.21 10.14 25.75
CA LYS A 116 3.47 11.25 26.68
C LYS A 116 2.72 11.09 28.01
N ASP A 117 1.39 10.97 27.95
CA ASP A 117 0.54 10.71 29.12
C ASP A 117 -0.85 10.25 28.67
N LYS A 118 -1.01 8.94 28.52
CA LYS A 118 -2.25 8.32 28.05
C LYS A 118 -3.47 8.65 28.91
N LYS A 119 -3.31 8.87 30.22
CA LYS A 119 -4.45 9.16 31.12
C LYS A 119 -4.90 10.59 30.96
N LYS A 120 -3.96 11.55 30.89
CA LYS A 120 -4.25 12.96 30.70
C LYS A 120 -4.91 13.25 29.35
N TYR A 121 -4.41 12.65 28.28
CA TYR A 121 -4.87 12.90 26.90
C TYR A 121 -5.91 11.90 26.39
N LYS A 122 -6.56 11.14 27.29
CA LYS A 122 -7.48 10.07 26.91
C LYS A 122 -8.61 10.57 26.00
N LYS A 123 -9.19 11.74 26.31
CA LYS A 123 -10.32 12.31 25.55
C LYS A 123 -9.92 12.70 24.13
N GLU A 124 -8.75 13.30 23.96
CA GLU A 124 -8.17 13.68 22.68
C GLU A 124 -7.86 12.44 21.83
N ILE A 125 -7.23 11.43 22.43
CA ILE A 125 -6.94 10.14 21.79
C ILE A 125 -8.25 9.47 21.32
N ASP A 126 -9.28 9.42 22.17
CA ASP A 126 -10.57 8.82 21.83
C ASP A 126 -11.26 9.57 20.68
N ASN A 127 -11.17 10.92 20.64
CA ASN A 127 -11.69 11.71 19.53
C ASN A 127 -10.92 11.46 18.22
N TYR A 128 -9.59 11.42 18.26
CA TYR A 128 -8.79 11.10 17.08
C TYR A 128 -9.04 9.68 16.57
N ASN A 129 -9.20 8.70 17.45
CA ASN A 129 -9.57 7.33 17.08
C ASN A 129 -10.92 7.27 16.35
N LYS A 130 -11.92 8.07 16.78
CA LYS A 130 -13.20 8.19 16.04
C LYS A 130 -12.97 8.75 14.65
N ILE A 131 -12.18 9.81 14.52
CA ILE A 131 -11.84 10.42 13.21
C ILE A 131 -11.11 9.41 12.32
N LEU A 132 -10.12 8.68 12.85
CA LEU A 132 -9.42 7.63 12.10
C LEU A 132 -10.35 6.52 11.62
N ASN A 133 -11.34 6.11 12.44
CA ASN A 133 -12.32 5.12 12.02
C ASN A 133 -13.19 5.64 10.86
N TYR A 134 -13.66 6.89 10.92
CA TYR A 134 -14.37 7.50 9.79
C TYR A 134 -13.49 7.59 8.53
N LEU A 135 -12.25 8.04 8.67
CA LEU A 135 -11.29 8.09 7.56
C LEU A 135 -11.03 6.72 6.96
N LYS A 136 -10.88 5.67 7.79
CA LYS A 136 -10.72 4.29 7.33
C LYS A 136 -11.90 3.83 6.47
N TYR A 137 -13.14 4.06 6.92
CA TYR A 137 -14.32 3.74 6.13
C TYR A 137 -14.39 4.55 4.83
N LEU A 138 -14.03 5.83 4.88
CA LEU A 138 -13.98 6.69 3.70
C LEU A 138 -12.95 6.21 2.67
N ILE A 139 -11.74 5.82 3.12
CA ILE A 139 -10.69 5.25 2.25
C ILE A 139 -11.20 3.98 1.58
N ILE A 140 -11.71 3.02 2.36
CA ILE A 140 -12.22 1.74 1.82
C ILE A 140 -13.38 1.98 0.84
N GLY A 141 -14.33 2.84 1.19
CA GLY A 141 -15.43 3.22 0.31
C GLY A 141 -14.95 3.85 -1.00
N SER A 142 -13.96 4.75 -0.93
CA SER A 142 -13.38 5.42 -2.09
C SER A 142 -12.63 4.45 -3.00
N LEU A 143 -11.93 3.46 -2.43
CA LEU A 143 -11.30 2.38 -3.20
C LEU A 143 -12.33 1.58 -4.00
N ILE A 144 -13.43 1.18 -3.34
CA ILE A 144 -14.49 0.39 -3.97
C ILE A 144 -15.20 1.21 -5.06
N VAL A 145 -15.64 2.43 -4.74
CA VAL A 145 -16.33 3.30 -5.69
C VAL A 145 -15.43 3.65 -6.88
N GLY A 146 -14.17 4.03 -6.62
CA GLY A 146 -13.19 4.34 -7.64
C GLY A 146 -12.93 3.16 -8.58
N PHE A 147 -12.82 1.96 -8.03
CA PHE A 147 -12.68 0.72 -8.80
C PHE A 147 -13.92 0.44 -9.66
N VAL A 148 -15.13 0.48 -9.09
CA VAL A 148 -16.37 0.17 -9.81
C VAL A 148 -16.62 1.14 -10.96
N LEU A 149 -16.42 2.44 -10.75
CA LEU A 149 -16.55 3.45 -11.81
C LEU A 149 -15.54 3.22 -12.94
N TYR A 150 -14.29 2.93 -12.58
CA TYR A 150 -13.23 2.67 -13.57
C TYR A 150 -13.45 1.36 -14.32
N PHE A 151 -13.91 0.31 -13.62
CA PHE A 151 -14.29 -0.97 -14.20
C PHE A 151 -15.40 -0.81 -15.23
N ASN A 152 -16.49 -0.12 -14.87
CA ASN A 152 -17.60 0.11 -15.79
C ASN A 152 -17.17 0.90 -17.03
N LYS A 153 -16.33 1.93 -16.84
CA LYS A 153 -15.75 2.68 -17.95
C LYS A 153 -14.94 1.78 -18.89
N GLN A 154 -13.99 1.01 -18.36
CA GLN A 154 -13.15 0.14 -19.20
C GLN A 154 -13.93 -0.99 -19.84
N ARG A 155 -14.96 -1.51 -19.18
CA ARG A 155 -15.83 -2.53 -19.76
C ARG A 155 -16.62 -1.98 -20.96
N ASN A 156 -17.07 -0.74 -20.90
CA ASN A 156 -17.75 -0.10 -22.03
C ASN A 156 -16.78 0.15 -23.19
N ASP A 157 -15.60 0.70 -22.89
CA ASP A 157 -14.59 1.05 -23.90
C ASP A 157 -14.04 -0.17 -24.66
N TYR A 158 -13.93 -1.33 -23.99
CA TYR A 158 -13.36 -2.57 -24.56
C TYR A 158 -14.38 -3.70 -24.73
N SER A 159 -15.68 -3.38 -24.73
CA SER A 159 -16.80 -4.34 -24.67
C SER A 159 -16.67 -5.59 -25.55
N LYS A 160 -16.16 -5.46 -26.78
CA LYS A 160 -16.01 -6.59 -27.73
C LYS A 160 -14.88 -7.57 -27.39
N ASN A 161 -13.79 -7.09 -26.78
CA ASN A 161 -12.59 -7.87 -26.45
C ASN A 161 -12.33 -7.89 -24.94
N TRP A 162 -13.40 -7.75 -24.14
CA TRP A 162 -13.29 -7.62 -22.70
C TRP A 162 -12.84 -8.93 -22.05
N SER A 163 -11.84 -8.83 -21.18
CA SER A 163 -11.45 -9.92 -20.27
C SER A 163 -11.28 -9.35 -18.87
N THR A 164 -12.13 -9.80 -17.94
CA THR A 164 -12.05 -9.41 -16.52
C THR A 164 -10.72 -9.84 -15.90
N PHE A 165 -10.18 -10.99 -16.31
CA PHE A 165 -8.87 -11.45 -15.85
C PHE A 165 -7.76 -10.49 -16.27
N ASN A 166 -7.74 -10.09 -17.54
CA ASN A 166 -6.76 -9.14 -18.07
C ASN A 166 -6.91 -7.75 -17.44
N PHE A 167 -8.14 -7.35 -17.10
CA PHE A 167 -8.38 -6.11 -16.38
C PHE A 167 -7.81 -6.16 -14.96
N ILE A 168 -8.15 -7.19 -14.16
CA ILE A 168 -7.74 -7.31 -12.75
C ILE A 168 -6.23 -7.52 -12.64
N PHE A 169 -5.68 -8.50 -13.36
CA PHE A 169 -4.27 -8.86 -13.24
C PHE A 169 -3.34 -8.02 -14.12
N GLY A 170 -3.89 -7.30 -15.10
CA GLY A 170 -3.15 -6.43 -16.00
C GLY A 170 -2.68 -7.13 -17.28
N VAL A 171 -2.16 -6.31 -18.19
CA VAL A 171 -1.60 -6.72 -19.49
C VAL A 171 -0.18 -6.16 -19.63
N ASN A 172 0.70 -6.86 -20.34
CA ASN A 172 2.14 -6.53 -20.37
C ASN A 172 2.47 -5.17 -21.00
N LYS A 173 1.59 -4.64 -21.86
CA LYS A 173 1.79 -3.33 -22.52
C LYS A 173 0.55 -2.47 -22.35
N CYS A 174 0.75 -1.25 -21.87
CA CYS A 174 -0.30 -0.22 -21.82
C CYS A 174 -0.53 0.36 -23.21
N LYS A 175 -1.79 0.46 -23.65
CA LYS A 175 -2.16 1.02 -24.97
C LYS A 175 -1.68 2.47 -25.17
N SER A 176 -1.56 3.25 -24.10
CA SER A 176 -1.10 4.65 -24.15
C SER A 176 0.43 4.80 -24.24
N LEU A 177 1.18 3.70 -24.12
CA LEU A 177 2.65 3.66 -24.15
C LEU A 177 3.16 2.78 -25.30
N GLN A 178 2.31 2.48 -26.27
CA GLN A 178 2.67 1.88 -27.57
C GLN A 178 2.88 3.01 -28.57
#